data_AF-A0A2D9T8E9-F1
#
_entry.id   AF-A0A2D9T8E9-F1
#
_cell.length_a   1.000
_cell.length_b   1.000
_cell.length_c   1.000
_cell.angle_alpha   90.00
_cell.angle_beta   90.00
_cell.angle_gamma   90.00
#
_symmetry.space_group_name_H-M   'P 1'
#
loop_
_entity.id
_entity.type
_entity.pdbx_description
1 polymer ?
#
loop_
_entity_poly.entity_id
_entity_poly.type
_entity_poly.pdbx_seq_one_letter_code
_entity_poly.pdbx_strand_id
1 'polypeptide(L)'
;MSEALEKFRAGLSEIEGAYRPALEAAAEENALREARARFTGPSGALTELMKGMKDVPGPSRRELGQACNALKTAIQSLFDARLEALEKAAL
;
A
#
# COMPACT_ATOMS: atom_id res chain seq x y z
N MET A 1 -14.05 -4.27 20.61
CA MET A 1 -13.04 -4.92 19.76
C MET A 1 -11.67 -4.60 20.35
N SER A 2 -10.60 -5.32 19.99
CA SER A 2 -9.26 -4.97 20.47
C SER A 2 -8.80 -3.67 19.83
N GLU A 3 -8.33 -2.69 20.60
CA GLU A 3 -7.87 -1.38 20.11
C GLU A 3 -6.82 -1.50 18.98
N ALA A 4 -5.95 -2.51 19.05
CA ALA A 4 -4.96 -2.82 18.01
C ALA A 4 -5.58 -3.21 16.66
N LEU A 5 -6.72 -3.93 16.67
CA LEU A 5 -7.43 -4.31 15.45
C LEU A 5 -8.06 -3.10 14.77
N GLU A 6 -8.65 -2.20 15.55
CA GLU A 6 -9.27 -0.97 15.05
C GLU A 6 -8.22 -0.04 14.43
N LYS A 7 -7.10 0.18 15.13
CA LYS A 7 -5.94 0.92 14.61
C LYS A 7 -5.41 0.32 13.30
N PHE A 8 -5.29 -1.01 13.24
CA PHE A 8 -4.80 -1.68 12.04
C PHE A 8 -5.76 -1.50 10.86
N ARG A 9 -7.06 -1.69 11.07
CA ARG A 9 -8.09 -1.50 10.04
C ARG A 9 -8.13 -0.07 9.53
N ALA A 10 -8.03 0.90 10.44
CA ALA A 10 -7.97 2.31 10.07
C ALA A 10 -6.75 2.60 9.18
N GLY A 11 -5.56 2.13 9.58
CA GLY A 11 -4.35 2.30 8.78
C GLY A 11 -4.43 1.62 7.39
N LEU A 12 -5.04 0.43 7.30
CA LEU A 12 -5.24 -0.23 6.02
C LEU A 12 -6.18 0.58 5.10
N SER A 13 -7.29 1.08 5.64
CA SER A 13 -8.25 1.90 4.90
C SER A 13 -7.63 3.23 4.44
N GLU A 14 -6.77 3.83 5.26
CA GLU A 14 -6.06 5.06 4.90
C GLU A 14 -5.10 4.82 3.74
N ILE A 15 -4.31 3.74 3.79
CA ILE A 15 -3.41 3.36 2.69
C ILE A 15 -4.23 3.11 1.43
N GLU A 16 -5.34 2.37 1.52
CA GLU A 16 -6.22 2.06 0.39
C GLU A 16 -6.77 3.31 -0.30
N GLY A 17 -7.18 4.32 0.48
CA GLY A 17 -7.63 5.60 -0.07
C GLY A 17 -6.50 6.49 -0.62
N ALA A 18 -5.29 6.36 -0.08
CA ALA A 18 -4.17 7.25 -0.40
C ALA A 18 -3.29 6.75 -1.56
N TYR A 19 -3.12 5.44 -1.74
CA TYR A 19 -2.14 4.92 -2.71
C TYR A 19 -2.50 5.26 -4.16
N ARG A 20 -3.78 5.12 -4.51
CA ARG A 20 -4.27 5.34 -5.87
C ARG A 20 -4.02 6.78 -6.34
N PRO A 21 -4.54 7.84 -5.67
CA PRO A 21 -4.27 9.20 -6.09
C PRO A 21 -2.77 9.57 -6.04
N ALA A 22 -2.00 8.99 -5.11
CA ALA A 22 -0.56 9.24 -5.04
C ALA A 22 0.22 8.68 -6.24
N LEU A 23 -0.14 7.49 -6.73
CA LEU A 23 0.46 6.89 -7.93
C LEU A 23 -0.08 7.54 -9.22
N GLU A 24 -1.34 7.95 -9.25
CA GLU A 24 -1.92 8.63 -10.41
C GLU A 24 -1.37 10.06 -10.58
N ALA A 25 -1.12 10.77 -9.48
CA ALA A 25 -0.52 12.11 -9.48
C ALA A 25 0.97 12.11 -9.89
N ALA A 26 1.63 10.95 -9.92
CA ALA A 26 3.00 10.86 -10.39
C ALA A 26 3.07 11.08 -11.91
N ALA A 27 3.75 12.16 -12.31
CA ALA A 27 3.91 12.57 -13.70
C ALA A 27 5.16 11.98 -14.38
N GLU A 28 6.07 11.37 -13.61
CA GLU A 28 7.34 10.84 -14.07
C GLU A 28 7.71 9.57 -13.33
N GLU A 29 8.57 8.73 -13.92
CA GLU A 29 8.97 7.44 -13.35
C GLU A 29 9.51 7.61 -11.91
N ASN A 30 10.36 8.61 -11.68
CA ASN A 30 10.98 8.81 -10.38
C ASN A 30 9.93 9.11 -9.30
N ALA A 31 9.00 10.02 -9.58
CA ALA A 31 7.89 10.34 -8.68
C ALA A 31 6.99 9.11 -8.42
N LEU A 32 6.77 8.28 -9.43
CA LEU A 32 5.97 7.06 -9.31
C LEU A 32 6.66 6.02 -8.40
N ARG A 33 7.98 5.85 -8.56
CA ARG A 33 8.81 4.97 -7.71
C ARG A 33 8.84 5.47 -6.26
N GLU A 34 8.96 6.78 -6.05
CA GLU A 34 8.88 7.39 -4.72
C GLU A 34 7.50 7.16 -4.07
N ALA A 35 6.42 7.39 -4.82
CA ALA A 35 5.06 7.13 -4.34
C ALA A 35 4.89 5.66 -3.92
N ARG A 36 5.31 4.70 -4.76
CA ARG A 36 5.29 3.27 -4.40
C ARG A 36 6.12 2.98 -3.16
N ALA A 37 7.32 3.55 -3.04
CA ALA A 37 8.20 3.34 -1.89
C ALA A 37 7.57 3.84 -0.57
N ARG A 38 6.80 4.92 -0.59
CA ARG A 38 6.07 5.43 0.59
C ARG A 38 5.03 4.44 1.13
N PHE A 39 4.49 3.56 0.28
CA PHE A 39 3.50 2.56 0.71
C PHE A 39 4.11 1.18 0.94
N THR A 40 4.83 0.63 -0.04
CA THR A 40 5.33 -0.76 -0.01
C THR A 40 6.84 -0.86 0.21
N GLY A 41 7.54 0.25 0.45
CA GLY A 41 8.97 0.26 0.70
C GLY A 41 9.37 -0.28 2.07
N PRO A 42 10.67 -0.34 2.36
CA PRO A 42 11.20 -0.81 3.64
C PRO A 42 10.72 0.01 4.86
N SER A 43 10.45 1.31 4.65
CA SER A 43 9.82 2.21 5.63
C SER A 43 8.44 2.67 5.18
N GLY A 44 7.78 1.89 4.31
CA GLY A 44 6.48 2.24 3.77
C GLY A 44 5.35 2.01 4.77
N ALA A 45 4.24 2.75 4.62
CA ALA A 45 3.08 2.67 5.51
C ALA A 45 2.55 1.23 5.68
N LEU A 46 2.53 0.42 4.61
CA LEU A 46 2.05 -0.97 4.67
C LEU A 46 3.02 -1.87 5.43
N THR A 47 4.33 -1.65 5.29
CA THR A 47 5.37 -2.39 6.00
C THR A 47 5.35 -2.06 7.49
N GLU A 48 5.19 -0.79 7.85
CA GLU A 48 5.02 -0.35 9.24
C GLU A 48 3.74 -0.93 9.86
N LEU A 49 2.63 -0.90 9.12
CA LEU A 49 1.36 -1.50 9.55
C LEU A 49 1.54 -2.99 9.85
N MET A 50 2.21 -3.73 8.96
CA MET A 50 2.52 -5.15 9.16
C MET A 50 3.37 -5.44 10.39
N LYS A 51 4.29 -4.56 10.80
CA LYS A 51 5.06 -4.73 12.04
C LYS A 51 4.17 -4.70 13.28
N GLY A 52 3.07 -3.94 13.24
CA GLY A 52 2.03 -3.90 14.27
C GLY A 52 1.11 -5.13 14.29
N MET A 53 1.19 -6.03 13.30
CA MET A 53 0.32 -7.21 13.23
C MET A 53 0.52 -8.21 14.38
N LYS A 54 1.69 -8.18 15.04
CA LYS A 54 1.98 -9.03 16.21
C LYS A 54 1.00 -8.78 17.37
N ASP A 55 0.47 -7.56 17.48
CA ASP A 55 -0.48 -7.13 18.52
C ASP A 55 -1.95 -7.43 18.16
N VAL A 56 -2.22 -7.88 16.94
CA VAL A 56 -3.56 -8.25 16.48
C VAL A 56 -3.93 -9.65 17.01
N PRO A 57 -5.17 -9.91 17.45
CA PRO A 57 -5.61 -11.25 17.87
C PRO A 57 -5.64 -12.26 16.70
N GLY A 58 -5.27 -13.51 17.00
CA GLY A 58 -5.09 -14.62 16.04
C GLY A 58 -6.16 -14.81 14.95
N PRO A 59 -7.47 -14.81 15.25
CA PRO A 59 -8.50 -14.99 14.21
C PRO A 59 -8.49 -13.89 13.15
N SER A 60 -8.26 -12.63 13.55
CA SER A 60 -8.25 -11.49 12.62
C SER A 60 -6.91 -11.27 11.92
N ARG A 61 -5.80 -11.84 12.41
CA ARG A 61 -4.49 -11.74 11.74
C ARG A 61 -4.52 -12.27 10.32
N ARG A 62 -5.21 -13.39 10.08
CA ARG A 62 -5.30 -14.00 8.75
C ARG A 62 -6.01 -13.08 7.77
N GLU A 63 -7.17 -12.58 8.16
CA GLU A 63 -7.97 -11.66 7.34
C GLU A 63 -7.19 -10.38 7.01
N LEU A 64 -6.57 -9.76 8.02
CA LEU A 64 -5.77 -8.55 7.84
C LEU A 64 -4.52 -8.81 6.99
N GLY A 65 -3.85 -9.96 7.16
CA GLY A 65 -2.71 -10.35 6.34
C GLY A 65 -3.09 -10.56 4.87
N GLN A 66 -4.25 -11.13 4.61
CA GLN A 66 -4.80 -11.22 3.25
C GLN A 66 -5.10 -9.84 2.68
N ALA A 67 -5.71 -8.95 3.47
CA ALA A 67 -5.98 -7.57 3.05
C ALA A 67 -4.70 -6.80 2.74
N CYS A 68 -3.66 -6.90 3.56
CA CYS A 68 -2.35 -6.29 3.30
C CYS A 68 -1.72 -6.81 2.00
N ASN A 69 -1.76 -8.13 1.77
CA ASN A 69 -1.23 -8.71 0.54
C ASN A 69 -2.03 -8.28 -0.69
N ALA A 70 -3.36 -8.22 -0.60
CA ALA A 70 -4.22 -7.74 -1.67
C ALA A 70 -3.90 -6.28 -2.01
N LEU A 71 -3.76 -5.42 -1.00
CA LEU A 71 -3.40 -4.02 -1.18
C LEU A 71 -1.99 -3.85 -1.78
N LYS A 72 -1.02 -4.65 -1.33
CA LYS A 72 0.33 -4.68 -1.91
C LYS A 72 0.29 -5.03 -3.40
N THR A 73 -0.48 -6.05 -3.77
CA THR A 73 -0.66 -6.44 -5.18
C THR A 73 -1.36 -5.34 -5.98
N ALA A 74 -2.40 -4.72 -5.44
CA ALA A 74 -3.10 -3.62 -6.10
C ALA A 74 -2.18 -2.41 -6.35
N ILE A 75 -1.36 -2.03 -5.37
CA ILE A 75 -0.33 -1.00 -5.50
C ILE A 75 0.67 -1.36 -6.59
N GLN A 76 1.16 -2.60 -6.61
CA GLN A 76 2.10 -3.07 -7.63
C GLN A 76 1.49 -3.02 -9.04
N SER A 77 0.27 -3.52 -9.22
CA SER A 77 -0.41 -3.50 -10.52
C SER A 77 -0.68 -2.09 -11.02
N LEU A 78 -1.10 -1.16 -10.14
CA LEU A 78 -1.30 0.23 -10.51
C LEU A 78 0.03 0.90 -10.88
N PHE A 79 1.08 0.64 -10.11
CA PHE A 79 2.43 1.11 -10.42
C PHE A 79 2.88 0.63 -11.81
N ASP A 80 2.77 -0.67 -12.10
CA ASP A 80 3.15 -1.22 -13.41
C ASP A 80 2.37 -0.57 -14.55
N ALA A 81 1.04 -0.44 -14.41
CA ALA A 81 0.19 0.18 -15.42
C ALA A 81 0.53 1.65 -15.65
N ARG A 82 0.83 2.41 -14.59
CA ARG A 82 1.26 3.82 -14.69
C ARG A 82 2.66 3.93 -15.29
N LEU A 83 3.57 3.04 -14.90
CA LEU A 83 4.92 3.00 -15.42
C LEU A 83 4.91 2.77 -16.93
N GLU A 84 4.19 1.75 -17.39
CA GLU A 84 4.05 1.44 -18.82
C GLU A 84 3.44 2.62 -19.60
N ALA A 85 2.45 3.32 -19.01
CA ALA A 85 1.87 4.50 -19.64
C ALA A 85 2.87 5.66 -19.76
N LEU A 86 3.71 5.89 -18.75
CA LEU A 86 4.76 6.90 -18.77
C LEU A 86 5.85 6.55 -19.79
N GLU A 87 6.28 5.28 -19.85
CA GLU A 87 7.25 4.80 -20.82
C GLU A 87 6.74 4.97 -22.26
N LYS A 88 5.46 4.66 -22.52
CA LYS A 88 4.83 4.87 -23.83
C LYS A 88 4.67 6.35 -24.19
N ALA A 89 4.46 7.24 -23.22
CA ALA A 89 4.32 8.67 -23.45
C ALA A 89 5.67 9.38 -23.70
N ALA A 90 6.77 8.78 -23.25
CA ALA A 90 8.13 9.29 -23.44
C ALA A 90 8.81 8.82 -24.74
N LEU A 91 8.18 7.91 -25.48
CA LEU A 91 8.63 7.38 -26.78
C LEU A 91 8.01 8.15 -27.95
#